data_AF-A0A951HMH1-F1
#
_entry.id   AF-A0A951HMH1-F1
#
_cell.length_a   1.000
_cell.length_b   1.000
_cell.length_c   1.000
_cell.angle_alpha   90.00
_cell.angle_beta   90.00
_cell.angle_gamma   90.00
#
_symmetry.space_group_name_H-M   'P 1'
#
loop_
_entity.id
_entity.type
_entity.pdbx_description
1 polymer ?
#
loop_
_entity_poly.entity_id
_entity_poly.type
_entity_poly.pdbx_seq_one_letter_code
_entity_poly.pdbx_strand_id
1 'polypeptide(L)'
;MSIDWYLLWPFLAALLVPLALIATRHELRRVRLRLVEELRENLFKDEAELPQLKLVAARYSASEDSSGDTRQSLVLVWTGAIFYFAASFVGFTLLLVPAAWLISQAPQFPRITFALLWAPVASTEVHDLQRTAALLGVAFLGGYVFQLRYLVRATLNQELGALAFARATLQLVQGMIVAVVAYRVGVAVKPSFGGSSDIGFAAELGLGFIIGMYPDVGLARIAKAVRVRIKAVDEEALKASKLVPLEIIEGIDSETAFRLQESNLFDVQNLAAINPIELYAETPFTLFEVFDWVLQAQLCTNVGTSAFAALNRHRIRTIFDLERAVLARGAPDSYVAAIGNVLFVNADGPFRASLGLPPMAPASDGAAPPPPEGAIGISPDIVRHAVAVITDDLHVHRLRALWRTMIRTTGSASADGGPIWLFDTGPLPGDPPET
;
A
#
# COMPACT_ATOMS: atom_id res chain seq x y z
N MET A 1 -49.24 -2.71 -10.45
CA MET A 1 -47.94 -2.12 -10.07
C MET A 1 -47.17 -1.84 -11.35
N SER A 2 -47.27 -0.62 -11.86
CA SER A 2 -46.33 -0.14 -12.89
C SER A 2 -44.97 -0.06 -12.20
N ILE A 3 -44.01 -0.86 -12.65
CA ILE A 3 -42.62 -0.71 -12.21
C ILE A 3 -42.20 0.69 -12.66
N ASP A 4 -41.82 1.53 -11.71
CA ASP A 4 -41.30 2.88 -11.94
C ASP A 4 -39.99 2.78 -12.72
N TRP A 5 -40.09 2.72 -14.05
CA TRP A 5 -38.99 2.40 -14.96
C TRP A 5 -37.78 3.34 -14.80
N TYR A 6 -38.01 4.56 -14.30
CA TYR A 6 -36.97 5.55 -14.04
C TYR A 6 -36.07 5.19 -12.84
N LEU A 7 -36.55 4.36 -11.89
CA LEU A 7 -35.73 3.86 -10.77
C LEU A 7 -34.90 2.63 -11.15
N LEU A 8 -35.21 1.97 -12.26
CA LEU A 8 -34.45 0.81 -12.73
C LEU A 8 -33.00 1.18 -13.04
N TRP A 9 -32.75 2.34 -13.65
CA TRP A 9 -31.39 2.76 -14.00
C TRP A 9 -30.51 3.06 -12.76
N PRO A 10 -30.95 3.86 -11.78
CA PRO A 10 -30.24 4.01 -10.51
C PRO A 10 -30.01 2.68 -9.78
N PHE A 11 -31.02 1.80 -9.79
CA PHE A 11 -30.92 0.48 -9.15
C PHE A 11 -29.83 -0.37 -9.79
N LEU A 12 -29.84 -0.50 -11.12
CA LEU A 12 -28.84 -1.27 -11.86
C LEU A 12 -27.43 -0.68 -11.69
N ALA A 13 -27.29 0.65 -11.77
CA ALA A 13 -26.00 1.33 -11.57
C ALA A 13 -25.43 1.12 -10.15
N ALA A 14 -26.28 1.19 -9.12
CA ALA A 14 -25.89 0.96 -7.74
C ALA A 14 -25.52 -0.51 -7.47
N LEU A 15 -26.18 -1.46 -8.13
CA LEU A 15 -25.97 -2.90 -7.93
C LEU A 15 -24.73 -3.43 -8.66
N LEU A 16 -24.40 -2.85 -9.83
CA LEU A 16 -23.34 -3.35 -10.71
C LEU A 16 -21.98 -3.50 -9.99
N VAL A 17 -21.54 -2.43 -9.31
CA VAL A 17 -20.22 -2.40 -8.65
C VAL A 17 -20.09 -3.40 -7.51
N PRO A 18 -20.96 -3.41 -6.47
CA PRO A 18 -20.80 -4.37 -5.38
C PRO A 18 -20.88 -5.82 -5.86
N LEU A 19 -21.75 -6.12 -6.84
CA LEU A 19 -21.87 -7.47 -7.40
C LEU A 19 -20.63 -7.89 -8.18
N ALA A 20 -20.10 -7.00 -9.05
CA ALA A 20 -18.88 -7.25 -9.80
C ALA A 20 -17.67 -7.46 -8.86
N LEU A 21 -17.52 -6.63 -7.81
CA LEU A 21 -16.39 -6.75 -6.88
C LEU A 21 -16.45 -8.04 -6.05
N ILE A 22 -17.64 -8.45 -5.60
CA ILE A 22 -17.81 -9.72 -4.87
C ILE A 22 -17.51 -10.92 -5.78
N ALA A 23 -17.98 -10.91 -7.02
CA ALA A 23 -17.69 -11.95 -7.99
C ALA A 23 -16.18 -12.05 -8.28
N THR A 24 -15.52 -10.91 -8.58
CA THR A 24 -14.08 -10.84 -8.83
C THR A 24 -13.27 -11.31 -7.62
N ARG A 25 -13.67 -10.95 -6.39
CA ARG A 25 -13.01 -11.40 -5.15
C ARG A 25 -12.99 -12.93 -5.05
N HIS A 26 -14.09 -13.58 -5.40
CA HIS A 26 -14.22 -15.03 -5.30
C HIS A 26 -13.28 -15.74 -6.29
N GLU A 27 -13.26 -15.28 -7.53
CA GLU A 27 -12.39 -15.83 -8.57
C GLU A 27 -10.91 -15.57 -8.28
N LEU A 28 -10.56 -14.35 -7.84
CA LEU A 28 -9.17 -14.00 -7.51
C LEU A 28 -8.63 -14.87 -6.38
N ARG A 29 -9.43 -15.14 -5.34
CA ARG A 29 -9.03 -16.04 -4.24
C ARG A 29 -8.78 -17.47 -4.71
N ARG A 30 -9.67 -18.01 -5.55
CA ARG A 30 -9.52 -19.35 -6.11
C ARG A 30 -8.25 -19.51 -6.93
N VAL A 31 -7.95 -18.52 -7.78
CA VAL A 31 -6.74 -18.53 -8.61
C VAL A 31 -5.49 -18.47 -7.72
N ARG A 32 -5.45 -17.57 -6.74
CA ARG A 32 -4.30 -17.43 -5.83
C ARG A 32 -4.08 -18.67 -4.97
N LEU A 33 -5.14 -19.26 -4.43
CA LEU A 33 -5.04 -20.50 -3.67
C LEU A 33 -4.47 -21.64 -4.53
N ARG A 34 -4.95 -21.77 -5.78
CA ARG A 34 -4.44 -22.77 -6.72
C ARG A 34 -2.95 -22.57 -7.01
N LEU A 35 -2.49 -21.34 -7.25
CA LEU A 35 -1.08 -21.05 -7.49
C LEU A 35 -0.20 -21.44 -6.28
N VAL A 36 -0.66 -21.15 -5.07
CA VAL A 36 0.07 -21.50 -3.84
C VAL A 36 0.10 -23.01 -3.64
N GLU A 37 -1.01 -23.70 -3.94
CA GLU A 37 -1.09 -25.16 -3.87
C GLU A 37 -0.18 -25.84 -4.91
N GLU A 38 -0.18 -25.36 -6.15
CA GLU A 38 0.72 -25.83 -7.21
C GLU A 38 2.19 -25.63 -6.84
N LEU A 39 2.55 -24.49 -6.21
CA LEU A 39 3.90 -24.28 -5.68
C LEU A 39 4.22 -25.27 -4.57
N ARG A 40 3.27 -25.51 -3.65
CA ARG A 40 3.43 -26.44 -2.53
C ARG A 40 3.66 -27.88 -3.02
N GLU A 41 2.88 -28.34 -3.99
CA GLU A 41 2.94 -29.70 -4.51
C GLU A 41 4.15 -29.95 -5.41
N ASN A 42 4.59 -28.94 -6.18
CA ASN A 42 5.66 -29.11 -7.16
C ASN A 42 7.03 -28.67 -6.64
N LEU A 43 7.13 -27.44 -6.11
CA LEU A 43 8.42 -26.82 -5.77
C LEU A 43 8.84 -27.11 -4.32
N PHE A 44 7.87 -27.20 -3.41
CA PHE A 44 8.10 -27.37 -1.97
C PHE A 44 7.58 -28.71 -1.44
N LYS A 45 7.50 -29.75 -2.29
CA LYS A 45 6.90 -31.05 -1.95
C LYS A 45 7.42 -31.66 -0.65
N ASP A 46 8.74 -31.62 -0.45
CA ASP A 46 9.40 -32.23 0.70
C ASP A 46 9.34 -31.36 1.97
N GLU A 47 9.00 -30.08 1.83
CA GLU A 47 8.94 -29.10 2.91
C GLU A 47 7.60 -28.33 2.89
N ALA A 48 6.52 -29.03 2.50
CA ALA A 48 5.17 -28.45 2.38
C ALA A 48 4.65 -27.87 3.69
N GLU A 49 5.30 -28.20 4.81
CA GLU A 49 4.98 -27.76 6.16
C GLU A 49 5.62 -26.45 6.60
N LEU A 50 6.41 -25.80 5.74
CA LEU A 50 7.05 -24.53 6.05
C LEU A 50 6.01 -23.50 6.53
N PRO A 51 6.28 -22.80 7.67
CA PRO A 51 5.34 -21.83 8.22
C PRO A 51 4.90 -20.75 7.23
N GLN A 52 5.81 -20.34 6.34
CA GLN A 52 5.54 -19.31 5.33
C GLN A 52 4.52 -19.75 4.29
N LEU A 53 4.61 -21.00 3.81
CA LEU A 53 3.64 -21.59 2.89
C LEU A 53 2.30 -21.83 3.58
N LYS A 54 2.32 -22.36 4.81
CA LYS A 54 1.10 -22.55 5.62
C LYS A 54 0.37 -21.24 5.89
N LEU A 55 1.09 -20.17 6.24
CA LEU A 55 0.48 -18.85 6.49
C LEU A 55 -0.17 -18.26 5.24
N VAL A 56 0.49 -18.39 4.08
CA VAL A 56 -0.05 -17.90 2.80
C VAL A 56 -1.24 -18.75 2.36
N ALA A 57 -1.12 -20.09 2.43
CA ALA A 57 -2.23 -20.99 2.14
C ALA A 57 -3.42 -20.72 3.07
N ALA A 58 -3.19 -20.56 4.38
CA ALA A 58 -4.23 -20.25 5.36
C ALA A 58 -4.92 -18.91 5.09
N ARG A 59 -4.18 -17.89 4.62
CA ARG A 59 -4.75 -16.60 4.24
C ARG A 59 -5.80 -16.75 3.13
N TYR A 60 -5.56 -17.66 2.18
CA TYR A 60 -6.48 -17.90 1.07
C TYR A 60 -7.54 -18.99 1.35
N SER A 61 -7.22 -19.99 2.18
CA SER A 61 -8.09 -21.14 2.49
C SER A 61 -9.10 -20.89 3.62
N ALA A 62 -8.80 -20.03 4.60
CA ALA A 62 -9.64 -19.78 5.78
C ALA A 62 -11.07 -19.28 5.46
N SER A 63 -11.36 -18.98 4.19
CA SER A 63 -12.66 -18.53 3.70
C SER A 63 -13.53 -19.63 3.06
N GLU A 64 -12.98 -20.84 2.80
CA GLU A 64 -13.74 -21.96 2.20
C GLU A 64 -14.31 -22.92 3.25
N ASP A 65 -13.80 -22.91 4.48
CA ASP A 65 -14.34 -23.75 5.55
C ASP A 65 -15.69 -23.21 6.07
N SER A 66 -16.74 -23.97 5.75
CA SER A 66 -18.12 -23.83 6.24
C SER A 66 -18.29 -23.88 7.76
N SER A 67 -17.21 -24.07 8.53
CA SER A 67 -17.21 -24.13 9.98
C SER A 67 -17.14 -22.73 10.60
N GLY A 68 -18.21 -21.94 10.49
CA GLY A 68 -18.70 -20.92 11.44
C GLY A 68 -17.78 -19.82 12.02
N ASP A 69 -16.46 -19.88 11.87
CA ASP A 69 -15.48 -19.14 12.68
C ASP A 69 -14.39 -18.50 11.80
N THR A 70 -14.78 -18.05 10.61
CA THR A 70 -13.92 -17.21 9.77
C THR A 70 -13.88 -15.78 10.31
N ARG A 71 -12.71 -15.14 10.26
CA ARG A 71 -12.50 -13.71 10.64
C ARG A 71 -13.46 -12.70 9.97
N GLN A 72 -14.12 -13.05 8.86
CA GLN A 72 -15.24 -12.30 8.28
C GLN A 72 -16.15 -13.27 7.51
N SER A 73 -17.35 -13.52 8.03
CA SER A 73 -18.36 -14.33 7.33
C SER A 73 -18.76 -13.67 6.00
N LEU A 74 -19.06 -14.49 4.99
CA LEU A 74 -19.57 -14.02 3.69
C LEU A 74 -20.82 -13.14 3.87
N VAL A 75 -21.64 -13.46 4.88
CA VAL A 75 -22.81 -12.66 5.30
C VAL A 75 -22.43 -11.23 5.67
N LEU A 76 -21.35 -11.03 6.44
CA LEU A 76 -20.88 -9.69 6.82
C LEU A 76 -20.42 -8.87 5.60
N VAL A 77 -19.84 -9.51 4.59
CA VAL A 77 -19.43 -8.82 3.37
C VAL A 77 -20.66 -8.34 2.58
N TRP A 78 -21.67 -9.20 2.45
CA TRP A 78 -22.94 -8.82 1.83
C TRP A 78 -23.68 -7.73 2.61
N THR A 79 -23.65 -7.75 3.95
CA THR A 79 -24.29 -6.68 4.74
C THR A 79 -23.62 -5.33 4.46
N GLY A 80 -22.28 -5.27 4.43
CA GLY A 80 -21.54 -4.09 4.03
C GLY A 80 -21.90 -3.63 2.62
N ALA A 81 -21.97 -4.56 1.66
CA ALA A 81 -22.33 -4.28 0.28
C ALA A 81 -23.76 -3.72 0.14
N ILE A 82 -24.71 -4.18 0.96
CA ILE A 82 -26.09 -3.66 0.98
C ILE A 82 -26.12 -2.20 1.42
N PHE A 83 -25.33 -1.81 2.44
CA PHE A 83 -25.24 -0.41 2.86
C PHE A 83 -24.63 0.48 1.77
N TYR A 84 -23.57 0.00 1.12
CA TYR A 84 -22.95 0.70 0.01
C TYR A 84 -23.91 0.82 -1.18
N PHE A 85 -24.66 -0.24 -1.49
CA PHE A 85 -25.71 -0.24 -2.49
C PHE A 85 -26.80 0.79 -2.17
N ALA A 86 -27.30 0.83 -0.93
CA ALA A 86 -28.35 1.77 -0.52
C ALA A 86 -27.88 3.22 -0.65
N ALA A 87 -26.67 3.55 -0.18
CA ALA A 87 -26.11 4.89 -0.33
C ALA A 87 -25.86 5.27 -1.80
N SER A 88 -25.35 4.33 -2.61
CA SER A 88 -25.15 4.54 -4.04
C SER A 88 -26.46 4.70 -4.79
N PHE A 89 -27.50 3.96 -4.41
CA PHE A 89 -28.83 4.07 -5.00
C PHE A 89 -29.43 5.45 -4.75
N VAL A 90 -29.30 6.00 -3.54
CA VAL A 90 -29.70 7.38 -3.23
C VAL A 90 -28.92 8.38 -4.11
N GLY A 91 -27.60 8.22 -4.21
CA GLY A 91 -26.75 9.09 -5.03
C GLY A 91 -27.09 9.05 -6.52
N PHE A 92 -27.28 7.86 -7.10
CA PHE A 92 -27.70 7.71 -8.49
C PHE A 92 -29.12 8.19 -8.75
N THR A 93 -30.02 8.08 -7.75
CA THR A 93 -31.37 8.66 -7.83
C THR A 93 -31.28 10.18 -7.94
N LEU A 94 -30.39 10.83 -7.18
CA LEU A 94 -30.17 12.28 -7.28
C LEU A 94 -29.57 12.71 -8.62
N LEU A 95 -28.79 11.85 -9.28
CA LEU A 95 -28.15 12.13 -10.57
C LEU A 95 -29.06 11.87 -11.78
N LEU A 96 -29.79 10.76 -11.78
CA LEU A 96 -30.47 10.24 -12.97
C LEU A 96 -31.97 10.53 -12.98
N VAL A 97 -32.59 10.74 -11.81
CA VAL A 97 -34.01 11.09 -11.74
C VAL A 97 -34.15 12.60 -11.86
N PRO A 98 -35.00 13.12 -12.77
CA PRO A 98 -35.22 14.55 -12.91
C PRO A 98 -35.61 15.18 -11.57
N ALA A 99 -34.93 16.26 -11.18
CA ALA A 99 -35.20 16.97 -9.92
C ALA A 99 -36.67 17.40 -9.81
N ALA A 100 -37.32 17.72 -10.93
CA ALA A 100 -38.75 18.02 -10.98
C ALA A 100 -39.62 16.86 -10.47
N TRP A 101 -39.24 15.61 -10.74
CA TRP A 101 -40.00 14.43 -10.33
C TRP A 101 -39.75 14.08 -8.86
N LEU A 102 -38.54 14.35 -8.36
CA LEU A 102 -38.21 14.24 -6.93
C LEU A 102 -38.98 15.27 -6.07
N ILE A 103 -39.38 16.39 -6.66
CA ILE A 103 -40.00 17.53 -5.98
C ILE A 103 -41.54 17.58 -6.20
N SER A 104 -42.06 17.00 -7.29
CA SER A 104 -43.50 17.07 -7.65
C SER A 104 -44.40 16.08 -6.88
N GLN A 105 -45.70 16.41 -6.78
CA GLN A 105 -46.68 15.74 -5.90
C GLN A 105 -47.31 14.42 -6.41
N ALA A 106 -46.86 13.78 -7.49
CA ALA A 106 -47.42 12.47 -7.86
C ALA A 106 -46.50 11.57 -8.70
N PRO A 107 -46.55 10.22 -8.52
CA PRO A 107 -47.15 9.45 -7.42
C PRO A 107 -46.10 8.62 -6.62
N GLN A 108 -46.34 8.52 -5.31
CA GLN A 108 -45.80 7.51 -4.36
C GLN A 108 -44.33 7.57 -3.89
N PHE A 109 -43.56 8.64 -4.11
CA PHE A 109 -42.28 8.79 -3.40
C PHE A 109 -42.49 9.41 -2.00
N PRO A 110 -41.80 8.94 -0.93
CA PRO A 110 -41.76 9.69 0.32
C PRO A 110 -41.11 11.04 0.03
N ARG A 111 -41.90 12.12 0.14
CA ARG A 111 -41.44 13.47 -0.14
C ARG A 111 -40.12 13.71 0.60
N ILE A 112 -39.01 13.91 -0.11
CA ILE A 112 -37.77 14.45 0.48
C ILE A 112 -37.96 15.97 0.69
N THR A 113 -39.13 16.39 1.20
CA THR A 113 -39.47 17.80 1.43
C THR A 113 -39.26 18.24 2.87
N PHE A 114 -38.83 17.35 3.76
CA PHE A 114 -38.48 17.74 5.12
C PHE A 114 -37.03 17.37 5.42
N ALA A 115 -36.17 18.38 5.27
CA ALA A 115 -34.85 18.52 5.86
C ALA A 115 -33.65 17.81 5.18
N LEU A 116 -33.15 18.37 4.08
CA LEU A 116 -31.70 18.36 3.80
C LEU A 116 -31.02 19.54 4.52
N LEU A 117 -31.24 19.63 5.84
CA LEU A 117 -30.57 20.49 6.85
C LEU A 117 -30.29 21.96 6.45
N TRP A 118 -31.08 23.00 6.72
CA TRP A 118 -32.27 23.27 7.51
C TRP A 118 -32.81 24.58 6.90
N ALA A 119 -33.98 24.58 6.25
CA ALA A 119 -34.56 25.81 5.69
C ALA A 119 -35.16 26.63 6.85
N PRO A 120 -34.67 27.85 7.13
CA PRO A 120 -35.50 29.00 6.78
C PRO A 120 -34.72 30.31 6.55
N VAL A 121 -34.75 30.85 5.32
CA VAL A 121 -34.80 32.31 5.08
C VAL A 121 -35.63 32.53 3.83
N ALA A 122 -36.84 33.05 4.02
CA ALA A 122 -37.73 33.71 3.06
C ALA A 122 -37.28 33.74 1.58
N SER A 123 -37.29 32.58 0.91
CA SER A 123 -37.34 32.47 -0.55
C SER A 123 -37.74 31.04 -0.90
N THR A 124 -39.04 30.85 -0.98
CA THR A 124 -39.66 29.71 -1.65
C THR A 124 -39.34 29.79 -3.15
N GLU A 125 -38.20 29.27 -3.58
CA GLU A 125 -37.97 29.01 -5.01
C GLU A 125 -37.48 27.58 -5.21
N VAL A 126 -38.24 26.82 -6.01
CA VAL A 126 -37.90 25.49 -6.52
C VAL A 126 -36.46 25.44 -7.07
N HIS A 127 -35.94 26.59 -7.51
CA HIS A 127 -34.59 26.78 -8.01
C HIS A 127 -33.50 26.41 -6.98
N ASP A 128 -33.62 26.79 -5.70
CA ASP A 128 -32.59 26.52 -4.68
C ASP A 128 -32.53 25.04 -4.28
N LEU A 129 -33.69 24.38 -4.29
CA LEU A 129 -33.79 22.94 -4.06
C LEU A 129 -33.18 22.16 -5.24
N GLN A 130 -33.42 22.62 -6.47
CA GLN A 130 -32.79 22.06 -7.67
C GLN A 130 -31.27 22.24 -7.66
N ARG A 131 -30.75 23.42 -7.26
CA ARG A 131 -29.30 23.67 -7.13
C ARG A 131 -28.66 22.78 -6.07
N THR A 132 -29.30 22.63 -4.91
CA THR A 132 -28.80 21.77 -3.82
C THR A 132 -28.79 20.29 -4.25
N ALA A 133 -29.84 19.82 -4.92
CA ALA A 133 -29.91 18.46 -5.44
C ALA A 133 -28.82 18.18 -6.50
N ALA A 134 -28.61 19.13 -7.42
CA ALA A 134 -27.53 19.04 -8.41
C ALA A 134 -26.15 19.01 -7.75
N LEU A 135 -25.90 19.85 -6.74
CA LEU A 135 -24.65 19.84 -6.00
C LEU A 135 -24.41 18.50 -5.28
N LEU A 136 -25.44 17.95 -4.63
CA LEU A 136 -25.36 16.63 -3.99
C LEU A 136 -25.06 15.52 -4.99
N GLY A 137 -25.73 15.52 -6.16
CA GLY A 137 -25.47 14.56 -7.22
C GLY A 137 -24.02 14.62 -7.72
N VAL A 138 -23.50 15.83 -7.96
CA VAL A 138 -22.11 16.03 -8.42
C VAL A 138 -21.08 15.69 -7.33
N ALA A 139 -21.35 16.01 -6.07
CA ALA A 139 -20.52 15.60 -4.94
C ALA A 139 -20.51 14.08 -4.77
N PHE A 140 -21.67 13.43 -4.90
CA PHE A 140 -21.77 11.97 -4.95
C PHE A 140 -20.92 11.39 -6.07
N LEU A 141 -20.97 11.95 -7.29
CA LEU A 141 -20.18 11.48 -8.43
C LEU A 141 -18.67 11.52 -8.13
N GLY A 142 -18.19 12.62 -7.53
CA GLY A 142 -16.78 12.76 -7.13
C GLY A 142 -16.36 11.73 -6.08
N GLY A 143 -17.19 11.55 -5.05
CA GLY A 143 -16.96 10.52 -4.04
C GLY A 143 -17.02 9.10 -4.60
N TYR A 144 -17.95 8.84 -5.52
CA TYR A 144 -18.16 7.54 -6.15
C TYR A 144 -16.96 7.11 -6.99
N VAL A 145 -16.41 8.01 -7.82
CA VAL A 145 -15.19 7.74 -8.59
C VAL A 145 -14.01 7.39 -7.68
N PHE A 146 -13.87 8.11 -6.55
CA PHE A 146 -12.83 7.81 -5.57
C PHE A 146 -13.03 6.45 -4.89
N GLN A 147 -14.25 6.18 -4.42
CA GLN A 147 -14.57 4.91 -3.78
C GLN A 147 -14.45 3.72 -4.73
N LEU A 148 -14.75 3.88 -6.01
CA LEU A 148 -14.55 2.83 -7.00
C LEU A 148 -13.08 2.42 -7.06
N ARG A 149 -12.16 3.38 -7.14
CA ARG A 149 -10.71 3.10 -7.12
C ARG A 149 -10.28 2.42 -5.83
N TYR A 150 -10.75 2.91 -4.68
CA TYR A 150 -10.48 2.31 -3.38
C TYR A 150 -10.97 0.86 -3.29
N LEU A 151 -12.21 0.59 -3.68
CA LEU A 151 -12.81 -0.74 -3.58
C LEU A 151 -12.21 -1.72 -4.59
N VAL A 152 -11.82 -1.27 -5.79
CA VAL A 152 -11.05 -2.08 -6.75
C VAL A 152 -9.72 -2.49 -6.12
N ARG A 153 -8.96 -1.54 -5.56
CA ARG A 153 -7.71 -1.83 -4.85
C ARG A 153 -7.92 -2.79 -3.67
N ALA A 154 -8.94 -2.56 -2.85
CA ALA A 154 -9.28 -3.44 -1.74
C ALA A 154 -9.63 -4.87 -2.22
N THR A 155 -10.22 -5.01 -3.42
CA THR A 155 -10.51 -6.31 -4.03
C THR A 155 -9.24 -7.01 -4.48
N LEU A 156 -8.35 -6.29 -5.18
CA LEU A 156 -7.05 -6.81 -5.63
C LEU A 156 -6.16 -7.26 -4.45
N ASN A 157 -6.22 -6.56 -3.32
CA ASN A 157 -5.38 -6.85 -2.15
C ASN A 157 -6.09 -7.76 -1.12
N GLN A 158 -7.27 -8.28 -1.48
CA GLN A 158 -8.12 -9.11 -0.62
C GLN A 158 -8.54 -8.48 0.72
N GLU A 159 -8.41 -7.16 0.83
CA GLU A 159 -8.90 -6.34 1.94
C GLU A 159 -10.40 -6.03 1.82
N LEU A 160 -11.05 -6.47 0.73
CA LEU A 160 -12.49 -6.31 0.53
C LEU A 160 -13.26 -7.13 1.57
N GLY A 161 -13.64 -6.43 2.64
CA GLY A 161 -14.48 -6.90 3.72
C GLY A 161 -15.67 -5.98 3.97
N ALA A 162 -16.48 -6.32 4.96
CA ALA A 162 -17.61 -5.50 5.40
C ALA A 162 -17.17 -4.04 5.71
N LEU A 163 -16.01 -3.90 6.36
CA LEU A 163 -15.44 -2.62 6.74
C LEU A 163 -15.01 -1.76 5.54
N ALA A 164 -14.56 -2.38 4.44
CA ALA A 164 -14.20 -1.64 3.23
C ALA A 164 -15.45 -0.98 2.62
N PHE A 165 -16.55 -1.72 2.52
CA PHE A 165 -17.84 -1.17 2.09
C PHE A 165 -18.39 -0.14 3.08
N ALA A 166 -18.30 -0.38 4.39
CA ALA A 166 -18.75 0.57 5.39
C ALA A 166 -17.96 1.90 5.33
N ARG A 167 -16.63 1.82 5.19
CA ARG A 167 -15.76 2.99 5.01
C ARG A 167 -16.10 3.74 3.72
N ALA A 168 -16.29 3.02 2.61
CA ALA A 168 -16.68 3.62 1.35
C ALA A 168 -18.04 4.33 1.44
N THR A 169 -19.00 3.71 2.12
CA THR A 169 -20.33 4.29 2.40
C THR A 169 -20.22 5.56 3.23
N LEU A 170 -19.45 5.52 4.33
CA LEU A 170 -19.24 6.66 5.20
C LEU A 170 -18.61 7.83 4.45
N GLN A 171 -17.59 7.57 3.63
CA GLN A 171 -16.91 8.61 2.86
C GLN A 171 -17.82 9.20 1.77
N LEU A 172 -18.67 8.40 1.13
CA LEU A 172 -19.70 8.91 0.19
C LEU A 172 -20.67 9.86 0.89
N VAL A 173 -21.21 9.44 2.03
CA VAL A 173 -22.16 10.24 2.81
C VAL A 173 -21.49 11.51 3.35
N GLN A 174 -20.27 11.39 3.87
CA GLN A 174 -19.47 12.52 4.35
C GLN A 174 -19.19 13.53 3.22
N GLY A 175 -18.77 13.08 2.03
CA GLY A 175 -18.54 13.95 0.88
C GLY A 175 -19.78 14.77 0.49
N MET A 176 -20.95 14.12 0.44
CA MET A 176 -22.23 14.80 0.19
C MET A 176 -22.57 15.84 1.27
N ILE A 177 -22.42 15.48 2.55
CA ILE A 177 -22.69 16.38 3.68
C ILE A 177 -21.75 17.59 3.65
N VAL A 178 -20.44 17.36 3.50
CA VAL A 178 -19.44 18.44 3.49
C VAL A 178 -19.65 19.37 2.31
N ALA A 179 -20.02 18.86 1.14
CA ALA A 179 -20.33 19.69 -0.02
C ALA A 179 -21.53 20.63 0.22
N VAL A 180 -22.62 20.10 0.79
CA VAL A 180 -23.81 20.93 1.13
C VAL A 180 -23.48 21.94 2.22
N VAL A 181 -22.74 21.55 3.26
CA VAL A 181 -22.33 22.48 4.32
C VAL A 181 -21.43 23.57 3.75
N ALA A 182 -20.46 23.23 2.91
CA ALA A 182 -19.58 24.21 2.27
C ALA A 182 -20.35 25.21 1.40
N TYR A 183 -21.39 24.76 0.69
CA TYR A 183 -22.29 25.61 -0.08
C TYR A 183 -23.12 26.54 0.82
N ARG A 184 -23.72 26.01 1.89
CA ARG A 184 -24.55 26.80 2.83
C ARG A 184 -23.75 27.82 3.64
N VAL A 185 -22.51 27.51 4.01
CA VAL A 185 -21.61 28.45 4.72
C VAL A 185 -21.01 29.48 3.73
N GLY A 186 -21.22 29.32 2.42
CA GLY A 186 -20.63 30.20 1.40
C GLY A 186 -19.12 30.03 1.24
N VAL A 187 -18.57 28.91 1.72
CA VAL A 187 -17.15 28.53 1.58
C VAL A 187 -16.87 27.98 0.18
N ALA A 188 -17.88 27.37 -0.45
CA ALA A 188 -17.91 27.11 -1.89
C ALA A 188 -18.15 28.43 -2.64
N VAL A 189 -17.17 29.33 -2.54
CA VAL A 189 -16.85 30.37 -3.52
C VAL A 189 -18.03 31.30 -3.89
N LYS A 190 -18.09 32.49 -3.28
CA LYS A 190 -18.29 33.69 -4.10
C LYS A 190 -17.02 33.84 -4.92
N PRO A 191 -17.00 33.46 -6.21
CA PRO A 191 -15.82 33.70 -6.99
C PRO A 191 -15.77 35.21 -7.18
N SER A 192 -14.64 35.85 -6.90
CA SER A 192 -14.39 37.23 -7.33
C SER A 192 -14.32 37.37 -8.86
N PHE A 193 -14.72 36.34 -9.62
CA PHE A 193 -14.95 36.41 -11.05
C PHE A 193 -16.27 37.15 -11.27
N GLY A 194 -16.18 38.43 -11.63
CA GLY A 194 -17.30 39.28 -12.03
C GLY A 194 -17.95 38.82 -13.34
N GLY A 195 -18.55 37.63 -13.34
CA GLY A 195 -19.23 37.02 -14.48
C GLY A 195 -20.67 36.62 -14.14
N SER A 196 -21.46 36.40 -15.19
CA SER A 196 -22.87 35.98 -15.17
C SER A 196 -23.14 34.79 -14.23
N SER A 197 -24.37 34.72 -13.68
CA SER A 197 -24.82 33.72 -12.70
C SER A 197 -24.55 32.25 -13.05
N ASP A 198 -24.46 31.92 -14.34
CA ASP A 198 -24.26 30.55 -14.82
C ASP A 198 -22.80 30.05 -14.65
N ILE A 199 -21.82 30.95 -14.74
CA ILE A 199 -20.39 30.60 -14.57
C ILE A 199 -20.10 30.30 -13.09
N GLY A 200 -20.75 31.04 -12.18
CA GLY A 200 -20.63 30.83 -10.74
C GLY A 200 -21.13 29.44 -10.33
N PHE A 201 -22.30 29.04 -10.84
CA PHE A 201 -22.88 27.73 -10.51
C PHE A 201 -22.07 26.56 -11.07
N ALA A 202 -21.51 26.67 -12.28
CA ALA A 202 -20.61 25.64 -12.82
C ALA A 202 -19.35 25.45 -11.96
N ALA A 203 -18.79 26.53 -11.43
CA ALA A 203 -17.64 26.48 -10.51
C ALA A 203 -18.01 25.84 -9.16
N GLU A 204 -19.20 26.14 -8.63
CA GLU A 204 -19.74 25.50 -7.41
C GLU A 204 -19.91 23.99 -7.59
N LEU A 205 -20.42 23.54 -8.73
CA LEU A 205 -20.52 22.10 -9.05
C LEU A 205 -19.14 21.44 -9.13
N GLY A 206 -18.17 22.07 -9.80
CA GLY A 206 -16.79 21.57 -9.87
C GLY A 206 -16.15 21.45 -8.48
N LEU A 207 -16.38 22.41 -7.59
CA LEU A 207 -15.94 22.34 -6.20
C LEU A 207 -16.67 21.25 -5.40
N GLY A 208 -17.97 21.10 -5.61
CA GLY A 208 -18.77 20.02 -5.04
C GLY A 208 -18.21 18.65 -5.40
N PHE A 209 -17.81 18.44 -6.66
CA PHE A 209 -17.15 17.22 -7.13
C PHE A 209 -15.84 16.96 -6.37
N ILE A 210 -14.96 17.97 -6.27
CA ILE A 210 -13.66 17.84 -5.58
C ILE A 210 -13.85 17.58 -4.09
N ILE A 211 -14.79 18.27 -3.43
CA ILE A 211 -15.12 18.05 -2.01
C ILE A 211 -15.70 16.65 -1.81
N GLY A 212 -16.52 16.17 -2.74
CA GLY A 212 -17.01 14.79 -2.73
C GLY A 212 -15.88 13.76 -2.83
N MET A 213 -14.89 14.02 -3.69
CA MET A 213 -13.70 13.18 -3.88
C MET A 213 -12.78 13.20 -2.64
N TYR A 214 -12.57 14.37 -2.04
CA TYR A 214 -11.68 14.58 -0.88
C TYR A 214 -12.40 15.41 0.20
N PRO A 215 -13.27 14.79 1.03
CA PRO A 215 -14.04 15.53 2.02
C PRO A 215 -13.16 16.22 3.07
N ASP A 216 -11.97 15.68 3.36
CA ASP A 216 -11.02 16.29 4.29
C ASP A 216 -10.51 17.66 3.81
N VAL A 217 -10.38 17.85 2.49
CA VAL A 217 -10.04 19.16 1.92
C VAL A 217 -11.18 20.16 2.16
N GLY A 218 -12.43 19.70 2.01
CA GLY A 218 -13.61 20.48 2.33
C GLY A 218 -13.68 20.86 3.81
N LEU A 219 -13.46 19.89 4.70
CA LEU A 219 -13.41 20.11 6.14
C LEU A 219 -12.29 21.07 6.55
N ALA A 220 -11.08 20.93 5.99
CA ALA A 220 -9.96 21.83 6.25
C ALA A 220 -10.27 23.27 5.80
N ARG A 221 -10.95 23.44 4.65
CA ARG A 221 -11.41 24.75 4.17
C ARG A 221 -12.46 25.36 5.09
N ILE A 222 -13.43 24.58 5.55
CA ILE A 222 -14.45 25.01 6.53
C ILE A 222 -13.78 25.38 7.86
N ALA A 223 -12.88 24.54 8.37
CA ALA A 223 -12.13 24.80 9.60
C ALA A 223 -11.30 26.08 9.51
N LYS A 224 -10.65 26.34 8.37
CA LYS A 224 -9.93 27.59 8.10
C LYS A 224 -10.87 28.80 8.07
N ALA A 225 -12.04 28.67 7.44
CA ALA A 225 -13.05 29.73 7.42
C ALA A 225 -13.58 30.05 8.83
N VAL A 226 -13.73 29.03 9.68
CA VAL A 226 -14.20 29.14 11.07
C VAL A 226 -13.05 29.38 12.07
N ARG A 227 -11.80 29.49 11.59
CA ARG A 227 -10.58 29.74 12.39
C ARG A 227 -10.28 28.70 13.47
N VAL A 228 -10.55 27.42 13.20
CA VAL A 228 -10.21 26.29 14.09
C VAL A 228 -8.82 25.74 13.77
N ARG A 229 -7.96 25.56 14.79
CA ARG A 229 -6.60 25.02 14.65
C ARG A 229 -6.63 23.48 14.81
N ILE A 230 -6.17 22.75 13.78
CA ILE A 230 -6.00 21.29 13.82
C ILE A 230 -4.54 20.98 14.22
N LYS A 231 -4.33 19.86 14.95
CA LYS A 231 -3.04 19.42 15.54
C LYS A 231 -1.92 19.32 14.50
N ALA A 232 -0.72 19.82 14.84
CA ALA A 232 0.47 19.77 13.98
C ALA A 232 1.25 18.45 14.13
N VAL A 233 1.88 18.00 13.05
CA VAL A 233 2.72 16.79 12.97
C VAL A 233 4.17 17.17 13.30
N ASP A 234 4.91 16.27 13.96
CA ASP A 234 6.32 16.46 14.29
C ASP A 234 7.21 16.24 13.05
N GLU A 235 7.89 17.31 12.60
CA GLU A 235 8.71 17.31 11.40
C GLU A 235 10.09 16.64 11.58
N GLU A 236 10.62 16.57 12.81
CA GLU A 236 11.94 15.96 13.06
C GLU A 236 11.86 14.44 12.97
N ALA A 237 10.81 13.84 13.52
CA ALA A 237 10.52 12.42 13.40
C ALA A 237 10.32 11.98 11.93
N LEU A 238 9.71 12.84 11.10
CA LEU A 238 9.51 12.61 9.67
C LEU A 238 10.83 12.62 8.88
N LYS A 239 11.80 13.46 9.26
CA LYS A 239 13.11 13.55 8.57
C LYS A 239 13.97 12.31 8.75
N ALA A 240 13.83 11.60 9.87
CA ALA A 240 14.52 10.33 10.14
C ALA A 240 13.88 9.14 9.43
N SER A 241 12.57 9.22 9.12
CA SER A 241 11.77 8.12 8.56
C SER A 241 11.50 8.33 7.06
N LYS A 242 12.55 8.62 6.27
CA LYS A 242 12.36 8.85 4.83
C LYS A 242 11.92 7.56 4.14
N LEU A 243 10.75 7.61 3.52
CA LEU A 243 10.25 6.57 2.63
C LEU A 243 11.23 6.41 1.47
N VAL A 244 11.71 5.19 1.26
CA VAL A 244 12.64 4.88 0.16
C VAL A 244 11.82 4.35 -1.01
N PRO A 245 11.92 4.97 -2.20
CA PRO A 245 11.18 4.56 -3.39
C PRO A 245 11.63 3.18 -3.89
N LEU A 246 10.72 2.42 -4.49
CA LEU A 246 10.97 1.05 -4.98
C LEU A 246 11.96 1.02 -6.15
N GLU A 247 12.03 2.07 -6.94
CA GLU A 247 12.86 2.22 -8.14
C GLU A 247 14.36 2.26 -7.84
N ILE A 248 14.76 2.29 -6.55
CA ILE A 248 16.15 2.09 -6.16
C ILE A 248 16.60 0.63 -6.38
N ILE A 249 15.65 -0.31 -6.36
CA ILE A 249 15.90 -1.75 -6.53
C ILE A 249 16.11 -2.06 -8.01
N GLU A 250 17.18 -2.78 -8.32
CA GLU A 250 17.50 -3.14 -9.70
C GLU A 250 16.47 -4.12 -10.24
N GLY A 251 15.95 -3.85 -11.44
CA GLY A 251 14.87 -4.61 -12.05
C GLY A 251 13.46 -4.07 -11.78
N ILE A 252 13.32 -3.03 -10.94
CA ILE A 252 12.05 -2.32 -10.75
C ILE A 252 12.10 -0.97 -11.47
N ASP A 253 11.38 -0.86 -12.58
CA ASP A 253 11.12 0.40 -13.27
C ASP A 253 9.85 1.08 -12.72
N SER A 254 9.50 2.26 -13.27
CA SER A 254 8.33 3.01 -12.80
C SER A 254 7.00 2.27 -13.04
N GLU A 255 6.90 1.45 -14.09
CA GLU A 255 5.70 0.65 -14.36
C GLU A 255 5.60 -0.52 -13.35
N THR A 256 6.71 -1.20 -13.09
CA THR A 256 6.80 -2.27 -12.10
C THR A 256 6.49 -1.73 -10.70
N ALA A 257 7.07 -0.58 -10.34
CA ALA A 257 6.77 0.11 -9.09
C ALA A 257 5.29 0.47 -8.98
N PHE A 258 4.67 0.97 -10.06
CA PHE A 258 3.24 1.26 -10.09
C PHE A 258 2.39 -0.01 -9.83
N ARG A 259 2.72 -1.14 -10.45
CA ARG A 259 2.02 -2.42 -10.21
C ARG A 259 2.20 -2.93 -8.78
N LEU A 260 3.40 -2.79 -8.20
CA LEU A 260 3.64 -3.13 -6.79
C LEU A 260 2.84 -2.23 -5.84
N GLN A 261 2.70 -0.94 -6.17
CA GLN A 261 1.85 0.00 -5.42
C GLN A 261 0.37 -0.33 -5.50
N GLU A 262 -0.09 -0.95 -6.60
CA GLU A 262 -1.44 -1.51 -6.67
C GLU A 262 -1.64 -2.64 -5.65
N SER A 263 -0.59 -3.41 -5.37
CA SER A 263 -0.51 -4.46 -4.33
C SER A 263 -0.20 -3.93 -2.92
N ASN A 264 -0.40 -2.63 -2.64
CA ASN A 264 -0.09 -1.99 -1.36
C ASN A 264 1.40 -2.03 -0.94
N LEU A 265 2.32 -2.21 -1.89
CA LEU A 265 3.76 -2.06 -1.66
C LEU A 265 4.22 -0.69 -2.14
N PHE A 266 4.49 0.22 -1.21
CA PHE A 266 4.81 1.61 -1.55
C PHE A 266 6.30 1.95 -1.44
N ASP A 267 7.02 1.21 -0.61
CA ASP A 267 8.40 1.50 -0.26
C ASP A 267 9.24 0.22 -0.14
N VAL A 268 10.55 0.41 -0.10
CA VAL A 268 11.52 -0.69 0.02
C VAL A 268 11.36 -1.45 1.33
N GLN A 269 10.90 -0.81 2.40
CA GLN A 269 10.70 -1.45 3.71
C GLN A 269 9.54 -2.46 3.66
N ASN A 270 8.45 -2.13 2.97
CA ASN A 270 7.31 -3.02 2.74
C ASN A 270 7.76 -4.22 1.91
N LEU A 271 8.57 -3.98 0.86
CA LEU A 271 9.11 -5.02 0.00
C LEU A 271 10.12 -5.92 0.73
N ALA A 272 10.92 -5.40 1.66
CA ALA A 272 11.87 -6.19 2.44
C ALA A 272 11.20 -7.17 3.40
N ALA A 273 10.02 -6.83 3.90
CA ALA A 273 9.28 -7.59 4.90
C ALA A 273 8.28 -8.59 4.31
N ILE A 274 7.90 -8.46 3.03
CA ILE A 274 6.87 -9.29 2.41
C ILE A 274 7.33 -10.73 2.20
N ASN A 275 6.38 -11.67 2.29
CA ASN A 275 6.62 -13.05 1.90
C ASN A 275 6.68 -13.15 0.35
N PRO A 276 7.79 -13.63 -0.24
CA PRO A 276 7.91 -13.77 -1.70
C PRO A 276 6.84 -14.66 -2.33
N ILE A 277 6.39 -15.71 -1.63
CA ILE A 277 5.34 -16.62 -2.12
C ILE A 277 4.01 -15.88 -2.22
N GLU A 278 3.73 -15.01 -1.25
CA GLU A 278 2.55 -14.16 -1.26
C GLU A 278 2.63 -13.19 -2.44
N LEU A 279 3.73 -12.46 -2.57
CA LEU A 279 3.91 -11.48 -3.63
C LEU A 279 3.81 -12.12 -5.02
N TYR A 280 4.37 -13.31 -5.22
CA TYR A 280 4.20 -14.10 -6.45
C TYR A 280 2.74 -14.46 -6.73
N ALA A 281 1.97 -14.86 -5.71
CA ALA A 281 0.56 -15.16 -5.91
C ALA A 281 -0.28 -13.90 -6.24
N GLU A 282 0.16 -12.72 -5.78
CA GLU A 282 -0.59 -11.47 -5.95
C GLU A 282 -0.26 -10.68 -7.20
N THR A 283 0.88 -10.97 -7.84
CA THR A 283 1.42 -10.19 -8.96
C THR A 283 1.74 -11.09 -10.16
N PRO A 284 1.90 -10.52 -11.37
CA PRO A 284 2.28 -11.30 -12.55
C PRO A 284 3.80 -11.59 -12.64
N PHE A 285 4.58 -11.24 -11.62
CA PHE A 285 6.03 -11.37 -11.64
C PHE A 285 6.47 -12.81 -11.35
N THR A 286 7.60 -13.23 -11.90
CA THR A 286 8.09 -14.59 -11.65
C THR A 286 8.62 -14.72 -10.24
N LEU A 287 8.61 -15.95 -9.71
CA LEU A 287 9.08 -16.21 -8.35
C LEU A 287 10.53 -15.76 -8.15
N PHE A 288 11.41 -16.00 -9.12
CA PHE A 288 12.82 -15.62 -9.01
C PHE A 288 13.05 -14.11 -9.02
N GLU A 289 12.30 -13.35 -9.84
CA GLU A 289 12.35 -11.88 -9.82
C GLU A 289 11.90 -11.34 -8.46
N VAL A 290 10.80 -11.86 -7.93
CA VAL A 290 10.28 -11.47 -6.62
C VAL A 290 11.29 -11.76 -5.51
N PHE A 291 11.90 -12.95 -5.51
CA PHE A 291 12.96 -13.29 -4.55
C PHE A 291 14.13 -12.31 -4.62
N ASP A 292 14.57 -11.99 -5.84
CA ASP A 292 15.68 -11.08 -6.05
C ASP A 292 15.38 -9.68 -5.51
N TRP A 293 14.21 -9.14 -5.80
CA TRP A 293 13.78 -7.83 -5.31
C TRP A 293 13.67 -7.79 -3.79
N VAL A 294 13.12 -8.82 -3.14
CA VAL A 294 13.04 -8.90 -1.67
C VAL A 294 14.44 -8.95 -1.07
N LEU A 295 15.37 -9.71 -1.65
CA LEU A 295 16.75 -9.79 -1.19
C LEU A 295 17.50 -8.45 -1.30
N GLN A 296 17.30 -7.74 -2.41
CA GLN A 296 17.86 -6.39 -2.60
C GLN A 296 17.22 -5.39 -1.62
N ALA A 297 15.92 -5.48 -1.40
CA ALA A 297 15.19 -4.60 -0.48
C ALA A 297 15.62 -4.80 0.98
N GLN A 298 15.86 -6.04 1.40
CA GLN A 298 16.44 -6.36 2.71
C GLN A 298 17.84 -5.77 2.87
N LEU A 299 18.69 -5.88 1.84
CA LEU A 299 20.01 -5.24 1.87
C LEU A 299 19.86 -3.72 2.03
N CYS A 300 19.07 -3.07 1.16
CA CYS A 300 18.86 -1.63 1.17
C CYS A 300 18.29 -1.12 2.50
N THR A 301 17.36 -1.85 3.11
CA THR A 301 16.75 -1.48 4.41
C THR A 301 17.77 -1.56 5.54
N ASN A 302 18.65 -2.56 5.54
CA ASN A 302 19.64 -2.75 6.60
C ASN A 302 20.83 -1.80 6.51
N VAL A 303 21.32 -1.49 5.29
CA VAL A 303 22.54 -0.67 5.10
C VAL A 303 22.24 0.80 4.76
N GLY A 304 21.02 1.09 4.32
CA GLY A 304 20.61 2.41 3.83
C GLY A 304 21.00 2.66 2.36
N THR A 305 20.38 3.69 1.76
CA THR A 305 20.43 3.93 0.30
C THR A 305 21.82 4.25 -0.24
N SER A 306 22.65 4.99 0.53
CA SER A 306 24.00 5.36 0.13
C SER A 306 24.97 4.18 0.13
N ALA A 307 24.94 3.36 1.20
CA ALA A 307 25.73 2.15 1.29
C ALA A 307 25.28 1.11 0.25
N PHE A 308 23.97 0.96 0.04
CA PHE A 308 23.40 0.08 -0.98
C PHE A 308 23.91 0.43 -2.38
N ALA A 309 23.84 1.71 -2.76
CA ALA A 309 24.36 2.17 -4.06
C ALA A 309 25.87 1.93 -4.22
N ALA A 310 26.64 2.05 -3.15
CA ALA A 310 28.08 1.76 -3.16
C ALA A 310 28.36 0.26 -3.28
N LEU A 311 27.64 -0.61 -2.55
CA LEU A 311 27.75 -2.07 -2.64
C LEU A 311 27.39 -2.57 -4.05
N ASN A 312 26.36 -2.02 -4.68
CA ASN A 312 25.98 -2.36 -6.05
C ASN A 312 27.10 -2.09 -7.06
N ARG A 313 27.89 -1.03 -6.89
CA ARG A 313 29.07 -0.75 -7.74
C ARG A 313 30.14 -1.84 -7.62
N HIS A 314 30.16 -2.57 -6.51
CA HIS A 314 31.03 -3.72 -6.26
C HIS A 314 30.37 -5.06 -6.56
N ARG A 315 29.22 -5.07 -7.24
CA ARG A 315 28.43 -6.29 -7.57
C ARG A 315 27.90 -7.05 -6.36
N ILE A 316 27.82 -6.40 -5.19
CA ILE A 316 27.11 -6.91 -4.02
C ILE A 316 25.70 -6.31 -4.06
N ARG A 317 24.74 -7.08 -4.60
CA ARG A 317 23.38 -6.61 -4.88
C ARG A 317 22.34 -7.11 -3.88
N THR A 318 22.53 -8.32 -3.35
CA THR A 318 21.60 -8.94 -2.40
C THR A 318 22.20 -9.07 -1.00
N ILE A 319 21.35 -9.24 0.01
CA ILE A 319 21.79 -9.56 1.37
C ILE A 319 22.62 -10.86 1.40
N PHE A 320 22.29 -11.85 0.56
CA PHE A 320 23.09 -13.07 0.45
C PHE A 320 24.43 -12.85 -0.24
N ASP A 321 24.55 -11.91 -1.18
CA ASP A 321 25.84 -11.56 -1.76
C ASP A 321 26.73 -10.86 -0.71
N LEU A 322 26.15 -10.02 0.16
CA LEU A 322 26.88 -9.39 1.26
C LEU A 322 27.36 -10.44 2.27
N GLU A 323 26.48 -11.36 2.65
CA GLU A 323 26.79 -12.49 3.52
C GLU A 323 27.97 -13.30 2.96
N ARG A 324 27.90 -13.72 1.69
CA ARG A 324 28.98 -14.47 1.03
C ARG A 324 30.25 -13.64 0.90
N ALA A 325 30.16 -12.34 0.62
CA ALA A 325 31.32 -11.47 0.47
C ALA A 325 32.13 -11.30 1.78
N VAL A 326 31.47 -11.40 2.93
CA VAL A 326 32.06 -11.09 4.24
C VAL A 326 32.26 -12.33 5.12
N LEU A 327 31.30 -13.26 5.13
CA LEU A 327 31.29 -14.43 6.00
C LEU A 327 31.85 -15.70 5.33
N ALA A 328 32.10 -15.70 4.01
CA ALA A 328 32.71 -16.86 3.35
C ALA A 328 34.07 -17.23 3.96
N ARG A 329 34.31 -18.53 4.17
CA ARG A 329 35.63 -19.05 4.55
C ARG A 329 36.61 -18.70 3.43
N GLY A 330 37.68 -17.98 3.80
CA GLY A 330 38.69 -17.50 2.85
C GLY A 330 38.40 -16.12 2.23
N ALA A 331 37.37 -15.40 2.67
CA ALA A 331 37.17 -13.99 2.29
C ALA A 331 38.39 -13.14 2.71
N PRO A 332 39.08 -12.45 1.78
CA PRO A 332 40.27 -11.67 2.11
C PRO A 332 39.97 -10.55 3.12
N ASP A 333 40.76 -10.46 4.19
CA ASP A 333 40.57 -9.46 5.25
C ASP A 333 40.57 -8.02 4.73
N SER A 334 41.40 -7.72 3.72
CA SER A 334 41.44 -6.41 3.08
C SER A 334 40.14 -6.07 2.34
N TYR A 335 39.49 -7.07 1.74
CA TYR A 335 38.20 -6.91 1.07
C TYR A 335 37.08 -6.71 2.08
N VAL A 336 37.09 -7.48 3.17
CA VAL A 336 36.14 -7.34 4.28
C VAL A 336 36.25 -5.95 4.92
N ALA A 337 37.47 -5.47 5.19
CA ALA A 337 37.67 -4.13 5.73
C ALA A 337 37.20 -3.03 4.75
N ALA A 338 37.39 -3.22 3.44
CA ALA A 338 36.87 -2.30 2.42
C ALA A 338 35.33 -2.22 2.44
N ILE A 339 34.64 -3.36 2.59
CA ILE A 339 33.18 -3.41 2.74
C ILE A 339 32.75 -2.70 4.04
N GLY A 340 33.49 -2.87 5.13
CA GLY A 340 33.22 -2.18 6.40
C GLY A 340 33.16 -0.66 6.26
N ASN A 341 34.06 -0.05 5.47
CA ASN A 341 34.02 1.38 5.20
C ASN A 341 32.70 1.84 4.55
N VAL A 342 32.13 1.00 3.68
CA VAL A 342 30.87 1.26 2.98
C VAL A 342 29.67 1.07 3.91
N LEU A 343 29.64 0.00 4.70
CA LEU A 343 28.51 -0.31 5.59
C LEU A 343 28.24 0.79 6.62
N PHE A 344 29.30 1.38 7.19
CA PHE A 344 29.18 2.39 8.23
C PHE A 344 29.13 3.82 7.71
N VAL A 345 28.91 4.04 6.40
CA VAL A 345 28.96 5.38 5.78
C VAL A 345 28.01 6.37 6.46
N ASN A 346 26.83 5.91 6.90
CA ASN A 346 25.80 6.75 7.53
C ASN A 346 25.87 6.78 9.06
N ALA A 347 26.83 6.07 9.68
CA ALA A 347 26.96 6.08 11.13
C ALA A 347 27.43 7.44 11.64
N ASP A 348 27.03 7.80 12.86
CA ASP A 348 27.42 9.04 13.49
C ASP A 348 28.94 9.14 13.66
N GLY A 349 29.48 10.37 13.60
CA GLY A 349 30.91 10.63 13.70
C GLY A 349 31.59 9.98 14.92
N PRO A 350 31.01 10.06 16.13
CA PRO A 350 31.53 9.38 17.32
C PRO A 350 31.62 7.86 17.15
N PHE A 351 30.58 7.22 16.62
CA PHE A 351 30.58 5.77 16.36
C PHE A 351 31.57 5.37 15.27
N ARG A 352 31.72 6.15 14.20
CA ARG A 352 32.74 5.88 13.18
C ARG A 352 34.16 5.95 13.75
N ALA A 353 34.42 6.95 14.60
CA ALA A 353 35.72 7.11 15.26
C ALA A 353 36.05 5.93 16.18
N SER A 354 35.05 5.38 16.91
CA SER A 354 35.27 4.20 17.77
C SER A 354 35.60 2.93 16.96
N LEU A 355 35.21 2.89 15.69
CA LEU A 355 35.53 1.80 14.74
C LEU A 355 36.86 2.00 14.00
N GLY A 356 37.61 3.08 14.26
CA GLY A 356 38.83 3.41 13.52
C GLY A 356 38.57 3.96 12.12
N LEU A 357 37.33 4.37 11.82
CA LEU A 357 36.96 4.95 10.54
C LEU A 357 37.10 6.48 10.57
N PRO A 358 37.49 7.12 9.44
CA PRO A 358 37.56 8.57 9.38
C PRO A 358 36.16 9.19 9.56
N PRO A 359 36.06 10.35 10.24
CA PRO A 359 34.80 11.08 10.37
C PRO A 359 34.27 11.45 8.98
N MET A 360 32.95 11.44 8.82
CA MET A 360 32.32 11.79 7.55
C MET A 360 32.65 13.26 7.23
N ALA A 361 33.34 13.51 6.12
CA ALA A 361 33.64 14.87 5.70
C ALA A 361 32.32 15.62 5.45
N PRO A 362 32.14 16.86 5.94
CA PRO A 362 31.04 17.70 5.48
C PRO A 362 31.16 17.85 3.96
N ALA A 363 30.04 17.84 3.26
CA ALA A 363 29.96 18.00 1.81
C ALA A 363 30.33 19.44 1.37
N SER A 364 31.58 19.85 1.61
CA SER A 364 32.17 21.08 1.13
C SER A 364 33.38 20.73 0.27
N ASP A 365 33.28 21.09 -1.01
CA ASP A 365 34.36 21.24 -2.00
C ASP A 365 35.49 20.20 -1.98
N GLY A 366 35.22 19.05 -2.61
CA GLY A 366 36.17 18.37 -3.51
C GLY A 366 37.49 17.81 -2.96
N ALA A 367 37.84 18.02 -1.69
CA ALA A 367 39.06 17.52 -1.09
C ALA A 367 38.74 16.59 0.08
N ALA A 368 39.02 15.30 -0.09
CA ALA A 368 39.00 14.34 1.00
C ALA A 368 40.03 14.78 2.07
N PRO A 369 39.64 14.93 3.35
CA PRO A 369 40.62 15.17 4.40
C PRO A 369 41.60 13.99 4.46
N PRO A 370 42.89 14.24 4.70
CA PRO A 370 43.87 13.16 4.81
C PRO A 370 43.46 12.21 5.94
N PRO A 371 43.62 10.89 5.76
CA PRO A 371 43.32 9.93 6.81
C PRO A 371 44.13 10.30 8.07
N PRO A 372 43.53 10.20 9.27
CA PRO A 372 44.25 10.49 10.50
C PRO A 372 45.49 9.60 10.58
N GLU A 373 46.66 10.21 10.82
CA GLU A 373 47.92 9.49 10.99
C GLU A 373 47.77 8.48 12.14
N GLY A 374 47.85 7.18 11.82
CA GLY A 374 47.64 6.09 12.78
C GLY A 374 46.25 5.46 12.78
N ALA A 375 45.39 5.75 11.79
CA ALA A 375 44.11 5.05 11.63
C ALA A 375 44.33 3.55 11.40
N ILE A 376 44.12 2.77 12.46
CA ILE A 376 43.96 1.32 12.37
C ILE A 376 42.64 1.13 11.62
N GLY A 377 42.71 0.75 10.35
CA GLY A 377 41.53 0.47 9.54
C GLY A 377 40.59 -0.50 10.26
N ILE A 378 39.29 -0.40 9.97
CA ILE A 378 38.27 -1.22 10.62
C ILE A 378 38.67 -2.70 10.66
N SER A 379 38.61 -3.30 11.85
CA SER A 379 38.94 -4.71 12.02
C SER A 379 37.96 -5.57 11.20
N PRO A 380 38.47 -6.52 10.37
CA PRO A 380 37.63 -7.45 9.63
C PRO A 380 36.62 -8.21 10.52
N ASP A 381 37.00 -8.50 11.77
CA ASP A 381 36.14 -9.23 12.71
C ASP A 381 34.94 -8.41 13.16
N ILE A 382 35.07 -7.08 13.26
CA ILE A 382 33.95 -6.19 13.54
C ILE A 382 32.98 -6.19 12.36
N VAL A 383 33.50 -6.15 11.13
CA VAL A 383 32.67 -6.20 9.92
C VAL A 383 31.93 -7.52 9.82
N ARG A 384 32.63 -8.65 10.06
CA ARG A 384 32.01 -9.98 10.13
C ARG A 384 30.92 -10.04 11.18
N HIS A 385 31.17 -9.53 12.38
CA HIS A 385 30.16 -9.46 13.43
C HIS A 385 28.94 -8.62 13.02
N ALA A 386 29.17 -7.44 12.43
CA ALA A 386 28.08 -6.58 11.98
C ALA A 386 27.23 -7.25 10.88
N VAL A 387 27.85 -7.91 9.91
CA VAL A 387 27.13 -8.65 8.86
C VAL A 387 26.42 -9.88 9.44
N ALA A 388 27.02 -10.57 10.41
CA ALA A 388 26.35 -11.66 11.12
C ALA A 388 25.07 -11.18 11.82
N VAL A 389 25.11 -10.02 12.50
CA VAL A 389 23.93 -9.41 13.12
C VAL A 389 22.87 -9.01 12.09
N ILE A 390 23.28 -8.40 10.97
CA ILE A 390 22.38 -8.00 9.88
C ILE A 390 21.70 -9.23 9.23
N THR A 391 22.42 -10.33 9.10
CA THR A 391 21.94 -11.58 8.47
C THR A 391 21.18 -12.48 9.43
N ASP A 392 21.26 -12.23 10.75
CA ASP A 392 20.48 -12.87 11.80
C ASP A 392 19.10 -12.20 12.00
N ASP A 393 18.52 -11.70 10.92
CA ASP A 393 17.18 -11.12 10.91
C ASP A 393 16.12 -12.18 10.58
N LEU A 394 14.94 -12.05 11.19
CA LEU A 394 13.81 -12.96 10.99
C LEU A 394 13.41 -13.09 9.51
N HIS A 395 13.38 -11.99 8.77
CA HIS A 395 12.99 -11.98 7.36
C HIS A 395 14.07 -12.61 6.48
N VAL A 396 15.35 -12.43 6.82
CA VAL A 396 16.48 -13.07 6.12
C VAL A 396 16.45 -14.59 6.32
N HIS A 397 16.24 -15.06 7.55
CA HIS A 397 16.13 -16.49 7.85
C HIS A 397 14.97 -17.17 7.13
N ARG A 398 13.81 -16.50 7.12
CA ARG A 398 12.63 -16.95 6.38
C ARG A 398 12.93 -17.11 4.89
N LEU A 399 13.55 -16.10 4.30
CA LEU A 399 13.89 -16.11 2.89
C LEU A 399 14.93 -17.19 2.56
N ARG A 400 15.92 -17.38 3.45
CA ARG A 400 16.95 -18.42 3.35
C ARG A 400 16.33 -19.82 3.37
N ALA A 401 15.35 -20.08 4.24
CA ALA A 401 14.66 -21.36 4.28
C ALA A 401 14.00 -21.67 2.92
N LEU A 402 13.23 -20.72 2.36
CA LEU A 402 12.60 -20.92 1.05
C LEU A 402 13.63 -21.11 -0.08
N TRP A 403 14.68 -20.30 -0.08
CA TRP A 403 15.74 -20.36 -1.08
C TRP A 403 16.47 -21.72 -1.08
N ARG A 404 16.76 -22.27 0.11
CA ARG A 404 17.36 -23.60 0.26
C ARG A 404 16.49 -24.69 -0.34
N THR A 405 15.18 -24.65 -0.08
CA THR A 405 14.24 -25.61 -0.67
C THR A 405 14.22 -25.49 -2.19
N MET A 406 14.15 -24.26 -2.73
CA MET A 406 14.14 -24.03 -4.18
C MET A 406 15.40 -24.57 -4.88
N ILE A 407 16.58 -24.35 -4.31
CA ILE A 407 17.84 -24.90 -4.84
C ILE A 407 17.83 -26.42 -4.82
N ARG A 408 17.36 -27.03 -3.72
CA ARG A 408 17.30 -28.49 -3.58
C ARG A 408 16.40 -29.11 -4.65
N THR A 409 15.24 -28.53 -4.90
CA THR A 409 14.27 -29.03 -5.88
C THR A 409 14.73 -28.83 -7.33
N THR A 410 15.51 -27.79 -7.61
CA THR A 410 16.01 -27.50 -8.97
C THR A 410 17.26 -28.31 -9.35
N GLY A 411 17.72 -29.23 -8.49
CA GLY A 411 18.76 -30.21 -8.81
C GLY A 411 20.20 -29.71 -8.62
N SER A 412 20.40 -28.52 -8.04
CA SER A 412 21.70 -27.99 -7.63
C SER A 412 22.00 -28.32 -6.16
N ALA A 413 21.74 -29.56 -5.76
CA ALA A 413 22.09 -30.08 -4.45
C ALA A 413 23.48 -30.71 -4.47
N SER A 414 24.30 -30.40 -3.47
CA SER A 414 25.61 -31.03 -3.25
C SER A 414 25.42 -32.52 -2.93
N ALA A 415 26.49 -33.32 -3.00
CA ALA A 415 26.49 -34.74 -2.66
C ALA A 415 25.92 -35.02 -1.24
N ASP A 416 25.99 -34.03 -0.34
CA ASP A 416 25.48 -34.09 1.04
C ASP A 416 24.05 -33.53 1.21
N GLY A 417 23.34 -33.22 0.11
CA GLY A 417 21.96 -32.71 0.15
C GLY A 417 21.80 -31.24 0.53
N GLY A 418 22.91 -30.54 0.81
CA GLY A 418 22.94 -29.10 1.03
C GLY A 418 22.88 -28.28 -0.27
N PRO A 419 22.48 -27.00 -0.22
CA PRO A 419 22.55 -26.10 -1.38
C PRO A 419 23.98 -26.02 -1.92
N ILE A 420 24.19 -26.10 -3.24
CA ILE A 420 25.50 -25.83 -3.85
C ILE A 420 25.78 -24.33 -3.74
N TRP A 421 26.43 -23.93 -2.66
CA TRP A 421 27.11 -22.65 -2.61
C TRP A 421 28.45 -22.79 -3.36
N LEU A 422 28.77 -21.82 -4.21
CA LEU A 422 30.11 -21.74 -4.85
C LEU A 422 31.22 -21.51 -3.82
N PHE A 423 30.89 -21.03 -2.62
CA PHE A 423 31.81 -20.74 -1.53
C PHE A 423 31.27 -21.29 -0.22
N ASP A 424 32.13 -21.94 0.57
CA ASP A 424 31.82 -22.42 1.91
C ASP A 424 31.75 -21.24 2.88
N THR A 425 30.57 -20.98 3.46
CA THR A 425 30.36 -19.90 4.45
C THR A 425 30.61 -20.34 5.90
N GLY A 426 30.90 -21.62 6.13
CA GLY A 426 30.80 -22.23 7.45
C GLY A 426 29.36 -22.16 8.02
N PRO A 427 29.20 -22.54 9.29
CA PRO A 427 27.89 -22.47 9.95
C PRO A 427 27.51 -21.02 10.19
N LEU A 428 26.37 -20.61 9.64
CA LEU A 428 25.75 -19.32 9.94
C LEU A 428 25.01 -19.41 11.28
N PRO A 429 24.73 -18.28 11.95
CA PRO A 429 23.84 -18.26 13.12
C PRO A 429 22.53 -18.99 12.79
N GLY A 430 22.19 -20.03 13.55
CA GLY A 430 20.97 -20.83 13.37
C GLY A 430 21.08 -22.06 12.45
N ASP A 431 22.22 -22.28 11.80
CA ASP A 431 22.46 -23.56 11.11
C ASP A 431 22.70 -24.69 12.14
N PRO A 432 22.21 -25.92 11.86
CA PRO A 432 22.53 -27.06 12.71
C PRO A 432 24.05 -27.24 12.75
N PRO A 433 24.63 -27.59 13.91
CA PRO A 433 26.07 -27.84 13.99
C PRO A 433 26.43 -28.96 13.01
N GLU A 434 27.44 -28.73 12.18
CA GLU A 434 28.01 -29.75 11.28
C GLU A 434 28.38 -30.96 12.15
N THR A 435 27.68 -32.08 11.95
CA THR A 435 27.91 -33.36 12.65
C THR A 435 29.12 -34.10 12.11
#